data_AF-A0A926HXK2-F1
#
_entry.id   AF-A0A926HXK2-F1
#
_cell.length_a   1.000
_cell.length_b   1.000
_cell.length_c   1.000
_cell.angle_alpha   90.00
_cell.angle_beta   90.00
_cell.angle_gamma   90.00
#
_symmetry.space_group_name_H-M   'P 1'
#
loop_
_entity.id
_entity.type
_entity.pdbx_description
1 polymer ?
#
loop_
_entity_poly.entity_id
_entity_poly.type
_entity_poly.pdbx_seq_one_letter_code
_entity_poly.pdbx_strand_id
1 'polypeptide(L)'
;MKGLILQNVSLQTNLRRLRASAGLSQRELTAKMNLLGSTIDRNTYTKIELGTRNIKVTDLVALQQIYKVDFGEFFKGIAPHE
;
A
#
# COMPACT_ATOMS: atom_id res chain seq x y z
N MET A 1 9.86 17.49 -2.41
CA MET A 1 9.77 16.73 -3.67
C MET A 1 8.38 16.13 -3.80
N LYS A 2 7.63 16.48 -4.86
CA LYS A 2 6.38 15.80 -5.28
C LYS A 2 6.79 14.58 -6.10
N GLY A 3 6.58 13.38 -5.55
CA GLY A 3 6.96 12.10 -6.16
C GLY A 3 6.16 10.95 -5.53
N LEU A 4 4.85 11.14 -5.45
CA LEU A 4 3.91 10.22 -4.83
C LEU A 4 2.81 9.89 -5.83
N ILE A 5 2.29 8.66 -5.75
CA ILE A 5 1.07 8.31 -6.46
C ILE A 5 -0.09 8.93 -5.69
N LEU A 6 -0.84 9.82 -6.37
CA LEU A 6 -2.11 10.28 -5.85
C LEU A 6 -3.07 9.09 -5.83
N GLN A 7 -3.62 8.78 -4.66
CA GLN A 7 -4.49 7.62 -4.50
C GLN A 7 -5.98 8.02 -4.49
N ASN A 8 -6.79 7.21 -5.17
CA ASN A 8 -8.26 7.25 -5.10
C ASN A 8 -8.78 6.23 -4.10
N VAL A 9 -10.05 6.37 -3.67
CA VAL A 9 -10.70 5.53 -2.66
C VAL A 9 -10.52 4.03 -2.89
N SER A 10 -10.55 3.60 -4.15
CA SER A 10 -10.38 2.20 -4.51
C SER A 10 -8.96 1.67 -4.28
N LEU A 11 -7.92 2.50 -4.42
CA LEU A 11 -6.53 2.05 -4.16
C LEU A 11 -6.32 1.75 -2.68
N GLN A 12 -6.68 2.64 -1.76
CA GLN A 12 -6.53 2.31 -0.33
C GLN A 12 -7.40 1.11 0.11
N THR A 13 -8.54 0.90 -0.55
CA THR A 13 -9.38 -0.28 -0.32
C THR A 13 -8.66 -1.56 -0.75
N ASN A 14 -8.01 -1.56 -1.91
CA ASN A 14 -7.21 -2.68 -2.38
C ASN A 14 -5.99 -2.94 -1.49
N LEU A 15 -5.28 -1.90 -1.04
CA LEU A 15 -4.16 -2.04 -0.11
C LEU A 15 -4.59 -2.71 1.20
N ARG A 16 -5.72 -2.27 1.77
CA ARG A 16 -6.29 -2.87 2.98
C ARG A 16 -6.72 -4.31 2.77
N ARG A 17 -7.40 -4.59 1.65
CA ARG A 17 -7.81 -5.95 1.27
C ARG A 17 -6.60 -6.88 1.19
N LEU A 18 -5.55 -6.49 0.46
CA LEU A 18 -4.34 -7.30 0.29
C LEU A 18 -3.64 -7.55 1.62
N ARG A 19 -3.51 -6.53 2.47
CA ARG A 19 -2.96 -6.72 3.83
C ARG A 19 -3.77 -7.73 4.64
N ALA A 20 -5.10 -7.61 4.64
CA ALA A 20 -5.98 -8.50 5.38
C ALA A 20 -5.90 -9.94 4.84
N SER A 21 -5.89 -10.12 3.52
CA SER A 21 -5.72 -11.42 2.87
C SER A 21 -4.37 -12.08 3.17
N ALA A 22 -3.32 -11.27 3.37
CA ALA A 22 -2.01 -11.76 3.81
C ALA A 22 -1.95 -12.07 5.33
N GLY A 23 -3.03 -11.84 6.08
CA GLY A 23 -3.10 -12.09 7.52
C GLY A 23 -2.22 -11.16 8.37
N LEU A 24 -1.84 -9.98 7.85
CA LEU A 24 -0.90 -9.09 8.52
C LEU A 24 -1.62 -7.95 9.25
N SER A 25 -1.21 -7.68 10.49
CA SER A 25 -1.47 -6.38 11.11
C SER A 25 -0.69 -5.27 10.40
N GLN A 26 -1.12 -4.02 10.56
CA GLN A 26 -0.38 -2.88 10.03
C GLN A 26 1.06 -2.81 10.58
N ARG A 27 1.25 -3.19 11.86
CA ARG A 27 2.57 -3.19 12.50
C ARG A 27 3.49 -4.21 11.86
N GLU A 28 3.02 -5.44 11.65
CA GLU A 28 3.79 -6.51 11.02
C GLU A 28 4.13 -6.18 9.56
N LEU A 29 3.18 -5.59 8.83
CA LEU A 29 3.43 -5.15 7.46
C LEU A 29 4.53 -4.10 7.41
N THR A 30 4.44 -3.03 8.23
CA THR A 30 5.48 -1.99 8.23
C THR A 30 6.84 -2.51 8.67
N ALA A 31 6.89 -3.49 9.58
CA ALA A 31 8.14 -4.16 9.93
C ALA A 31 8.76 -4.88 8.71
N LYS A 32 7.95 -5.63 7.95
CA LYS A 32 8.40 -6.29 6.71
C LYS A 32 8.83 -5.28 5.64
N MET A 33 8.09 -4.19 5.47
CA MET A 33 8.46 -3.12 4.52
C MET A 33 9.79 -2.48 4.89
N ASN A 34 10.07 -2.28 6.18
CA ASN A 34 11.32 -1.70 6.65
C ASN A 34 12.51 -2.63 6.44
N LEU A 35 12.31 -3.95 6.54
CA LEU A 35 13.34 -4.94 6.15
C LEU A 35 13.68 -4.90 4.65
N LEU A 36 12.76 -4.40 3.82
CA LEU A 36 12.96 -4.16 2.39
C LEU A 36 13.44 -2.73 2.07
N GLY A 37 13.81 -1.94 3.09
CA GLY A 37 14.38 -0.60 2.92
C GLY A 37 13.36 0.54 2.88
N SER A 38 12.07 0.27 3.10
CA SER A 38 11.12 1.36 3.37
C SER A 38 11.43 2.02 4.71
N THR A 39 11.04 3.30 4.86
CA THR A 39 11.15 4.04 6.11
C THR A 39 9.76 4.34 6.70
N ILE A 40 8.76 3.52 6.33
CA ILE A 40 7.38 3.77 6.68
C ILE A 40 7.07 3.28 8.11
N ASP A 41 6.44 4.14 8.90
CA ASP A 41 5.93 3.76 10.21
C ASP A 41 4.46 3.32 10.13
N ARG A 42 3.99 2.64 11.20
CA ARG A 42 2.62 2.14 11.30
C ARG A 42 1.55 3.23 11.14
N ASN A 43 1.73 4.40 11.75
CA ASN A 43 0.76 5.49 11.66
C ASN A 43 0.68 6.04 10.23
N THR A 44 1.83 6.16 9.59
CA THR A 44 1.94 6.57 8.20
C THR A 44 1.21 5.59 7.29
N TYR A 45 1.42 4.28 7.45
CA TYR A 45 0.69 3.27 6.68
C TYR A 45 -0.81 3.26 7.00
N THR A 46 -1.21 3.50 8.25
CA THR A 46 -2.62 3.68 8.64
C THR A 46 -3.28 4.81 7.84
N LYS A 47 -2.59 5.96 7.70
CA LYS A 47 -3.08 7.09 6.92
C LYS A 47 -3.21 6.77 5.42
N ILE A 48 -2.31 5.93 4.89
CA ILE A 48 -2.42 5.42 3.51
C ILE A 48 -3.70 4.59 3.37
N GLU A 49 -3.94 3.61 4.24
CA GLU A 49 -5.16 2.79 4.21
C GLU A 49 -6.46 3.58 4.49
N LEU A 50 -6.36 4.77 5.08
CA LEU A 50 -7.47 5.69 5.31
C LEU A 50 -7.66 6.71 4.17
N GLY A 51 -6.78 6.72 3.16
CA GLY A 51 -6.85 7.70 2.08
C GLY A 51 -6.29 9.08 2.41
N THR A 52 -5.83 9.32 3.64
CA THR A 52 -5.39 10.64 4.12
C THR A 52 -3.92 10.93 3.82
N ARG A 53 -3.19 9.98 3.24
CA ARG A 53 -1.80 10.16 2.79
C ARG A 53 -1.47 9.31 1.59
N ASN A 54 -0.85 9.90 0.57
CA ASN A 54 -0.39 9.18 -0.62
C ASN A 54 0.75 8.18 -0.34
N ILE A 55 0.97 7.27 -1.29
CA ILE A 55 1.99 6.21 -1.24
C ILE A 55 3.15 6.49 -2.21
N LYS A 56 4.36 6.07 -1.85
CA LYS A 56 5.51 6.08 -2.76
C LYS A 56 5.45 4.88 -3.70
N VAL A 57 5.93 5.03 -4.93
CA VAL A 57 6.05 3.91 -5.88
C VAL A 57 6.92 2.79 -5.31
N THR A 58 8.03 3.13 -4.64
CA THR A 58 8.91 2.14 -4.00
C THR A 58 8.22 1.33 -2.92
N ASP A 59 7.26 1.94 -2.20
CA ASP A 59 6.47 1.24 -1.19
C ASP A 59 5.49 0.25 -1.85
N LEU A 60 4.90 0.57 -3.01
CA LEU A 60 4.10 -0.39 -3.78
C LEU A 60 4.93 -1.60 -4.24
N VAL A 61 6.18 -1.37 -4.66
CA VAL A 61 7.10 -2.48 -5.02
C VAL A 61 7.39 -3.36 -3.80
N ALA A 62 7.62 -2.78 -2.62
CA ALA A 62 7.82 -3.55 -1.40
C ALA A 62 6.56 -4.37 -1.03
N LEU A 63 5.38 -3.79 -1.14
CA LEU A 63 4.11 -4.48 -0.91
C LEU A 63 3.91 -5.66 -1.87
N GLN A 64 4.25 -5.47 -3.15
CA GLN A 64 4.16 -6.54 -4.15
C GLN A 64 5.00 -7.75 -3.75
N GLN A 65 6.23 -7.53 -3.30
CA GLN A 65 7.13 -8.59 -2.84
C GLN A 65 6.62 -9.29 -1.57
N ILE A 66 6.04 -8.51 -0.62
CA ILE A 66 5.49 -9.07 0.62
C ILE A 66 4.27 -9.94 0.33
N TYR A 67 3.36 -9.47 -0.52
CA TYR A 67 2.11 -10.17 -0.81
C TYR A 67 2.26 -11.27 -1.86
N LYS A 68 3.33 -11.23 -2.68
CA LYS A 68 3.57 -12.17 -3.78
C LYS A 68 2.40 -12.23 -4.77
N VAL A 69 1.88 -11.06 -5.12
CA VAL A 69 0.78 -10.89 -6.08
C VAL A 69 1.24 -10.18 -7.34
N ASP A 70 0.44 -10.24 -8.40
CA ASP A 70 0.63 -9.38 -9.56
C ASP A 70 0.35 -7.91 -9.22
N PHE A 71 1.04 -6.97 -9.88
CA PHE A 71 0.81 -5.53 -9.64
C PHE A 71 -0.62 -5.10 -9.96
N GLY A 72 -1.32 -5.77 -10.89
CA GLY A 72 -2.72 -5.52 -11.22
C GLY A 72 -3.66 -5.66 -10.03
N GLU A 73 -3.30 -6.43 -9.00
CA GLU A 73 -4.14 -6.58 -7.79
C GLU A 73 -4.28 -5.27 -7.00
N PHE A 74 -3.31 -4.36 -7.06
CA PHE A 74 -3.43 -3.03 -6.43
C PHE A 74 -4.49 -2.16 -7.13
N PHE A 75 -4.72 -2.38 -8.42
CA PHE A 75 -5.57 -1.55 -9.27
C PHE A 75 -6.89 -2.25 -9.65
N LYS A 76 -7.20 -3.37 -9.01
CA LYS A 76 -8.42 -4.13 -9.27
C LYS A 76 -9.67 -3.26 -9.06
N GLY A 77 -10.49 -3.17 -10.10
CA GLY A 77 -11.74 -2.40 -10.07
C GLY A 77 -11.56 -0.87 -10.14
N ILE A 78 -10.34 -0.37 -10.37
CA ILE A 78 -10.08 1.06 -10.56
C ILE A 78 -10.35 1.42 -12.03
N ALA A 79 -11.28 2.34 -12.26
CA ALA A 79 -11.58 2.86 -13.58
C ALA A 79 -10.83 4.19 -13.83
N PRO A 80 -10.51 4.54 -15.09
CA PRO A 80 -9.79 5.79 -15.40
C PRO A 80 -10.48 7.10 -15.00
N HIS A 81 -11.77 7.05 -14.64
CA HIS A 81 -12.63 8.21 -14.35
C HIS A 81 -13.12 8.23 -12.89
N GLU A 82 -12.45 7.49 -12.00
CA GLU A 82 -12.68 7.54 -10.56
C GLU A 82 -12.21 8.86 -9.93
#